data_AF-A0A960PEA7-F1
#
_entry.id   AF-A0A960PEA7-F1
#
_cell.length_a   1.000
_cell.length_b   1.000
_cell.length_c   1.000
_cell.angle_alpha   90.00
_cell.angle_beta   90.00
_cell.angle_gamma   90.00
#
_symmetry.space_group_name_H-M   'P 1'
#
loop_
_entity.id
_entity.type
_entity.pdbx_description
1 polymer ?
#
loop_
_entity_poly.entity_id
_entity_poly.type
_entity_poly.pdbx_seq_one_letter_code
_entity_poly.pdbx_strand_id
1 'polypeptide(L)' 'GNVLTQTISTPAGGGSGAFTAIQTYNYDPLNRIQDATETIGGSQTGKQNFSYDRGGQVVAETFLSLDRILLL' A
#
# COMPACT_ATOMS: atom_id res chain seq x y z
N GLY A 1 18.62 -2.05 4.09
CA GLY A 1 17.44 -1.91 4.97
C GLY A 1 16.20 -1.91 4.12
N ASN A 2 15.05 -2.24 4.69
CA ASN A 2 13.78 -2.28 3.97
C ASN A 2 13.16 -0.89 3.81
N VAL A 3 12.29 -0.74 2.80
CA VAL A 3 11.54 0.49 2.55
C VAL A 3 10.41 0.58 3.57
N LEU A 4 10.41 1.61 4.42
CA LEU A 4 9.32 1.81 5.39
C LEU A 4 8.15 2.59 4.78
N THR A 5 8.46 3.53 3.89
CA THR A 5 7.49 4.41 3.26
C THR A 5 7.86 4.65 1.80
N GLN A 6 6.86 4.66 0.94
CA GLN A 6 6.96 5.06 -0.45
C GLN A 6 5.93 6.14 -0.75
N THR A 7 6.37 7.23 -1.37
CA THR A 7 5.48 8.30 -1.84
C THR A 7 5.33 8.19 -3.35
N ILE A 8 4.09 8.21 -3.82
CA ILE A 8 3.72 8.21 -5.23
C ILE A 8 3.04 9.54 -5.48
N SER A 9 3.57 10.34 -6.41
CA SER A 9 2.97 11.62 -6.77
C SER A 9 2.85 11.78 -8.28
N THR A 10 1.76 12.38 -8.71
CA THR A 10 1.59 12.83 -10.08
C THR A 10 1.35 14.35 -10.08
N PRO A 11 2.07 15.11 -10.91
CA PRO A 11 1.81 16.53 -11.05
C PRO A 11 0.43 16.76 -11.69
N ALA A 12 -0.15 17.93 -11.45
CA ALA A 12 -1.38 18.33 -12.13
C ALA A 12 -1.13 18.45 -13.65
N GLY A 13 -2.05 17.95 -14.47
CA GLY A 13 -1.93 17.98 -15.92
C GLY A 13 -3.19 17.52 -16.64
N GLY A 14 -3.46 18.08 -17.82
CA GLY A 14 -4.56 17.61 -18.70
C GLY A 14 -5.95 17.62 -18.08
N GLY A 15 -6.23 18.54 -17.14
CA GLY A 15 -7.51 18.60 -16.42
C GLY A 15 -7.59 17.73 -15.16
N SER A 16 -6.56 16.91 -14.87
CA SER A 16 -6.45 16.15 -13.62
C SER A 16 -5.68 16.95 -12.57
N GLY A 17 -6.19 16.94 -11.33
CA GLY A 17 -5.52 17.54 -10.19
C GLY A 17 -4.22 16.81 -9.83
N ALA A 18 -3.35 17.47 -9.06
CA ALA A 18 -2.19 16.80 -8.49
C ALA A 18 -2.66 15.71 -7.52
N PHE A 19 -1.95 14.59 -7.49
CA PHE A 19 -2.26 13.45 -6.64
C PHE A 19 -1.00 13.01 -5.89
N THR A 20 -1.19 12.64 -4.63
CA THR A 20 -0.15 12.03 -3.80
C THR A 20 -0.76 10.91 -2.98
N ALA A 21 -0.20 9.71 -3.11
CA ALA A 21 -0.44 8.58 -2.24
C ALA A 21 0.84 8.25 -1.45
N ILE A 22 0.67 7.88 -0.19
CA ILE A 22 1.73 7.41 0.69
C ILE A 22 1.42 5.95 1.02
N GLN A 23 2.35 5.06 0.68
CA GLN A 23 2.33 3.67 1.10
C GLN A 23 3.27 3.48 2.29
N THR A 24 2.78 2.89 3.37
CA THR A 24 3.56 2.56 4.57
C THR A 24 3.59 1.04 4.73
N TYR A 25 4.77 0.48 4.92
CA TYR A 25 5.01 -0.95 5.02
C TYR A 25 5.46 -1.34 6.42
N ASN A 26 4.81 -2.35 6.98
CA ASN A 26 5.28 -3.05 8.18
C ASN A 26 5.85 -4.40 7.79
N TYR A 27 6.80 -4.87 8.59
CA TYR A 27 7.52 -6.11 8.32
C TYR A 27 7.38 -7.07 9.48
N ASP A 28 7.29 -8.36 9.16
CA ASP A 28 7.39 -9.43 10.13
C ASP A 28 8.85 -9.63 10.62
N PRO A 29 9.09 -10.44 11.66
CA PRO A 29 10.44 -10.70 12.16
C PRO A 29 11.40 -11.36 11.15
N LEU A 30 10.88 -11.93 10.05
CA LEU A 30 11.66 -12.48 8.95
C LEU A 30 11.91 -11.45 7.84
N ASN A 31 11.60 -10.18 8.11
CA ASN A 31 11.85 -9.04 7.23
C ASN A 31 11.01 -9.07 5.92
N ARG A 32 9.83 -9.68 5.97
CA ARG A 32 8.84 -9.74 4.86
C ARG A 32 7.68 -8.80 5.15
N ILE A 33 7.00 -8.28 4.13
CA ILE A 33 5.90 -7.32 4.30
C ILE A 33 4.73 -8.01 5.02
N GLN A 34 4.36 -7.53 6.20
CA GLN A 34 3.20 -8.03 6.93
C GLN A 34 1.92 -7.31 6.50
N ASP A 35 2.00 -5.98 6.35
CA ASP A 35 0.92 -5.16 5.84
C ASP A 35 1.43 -3.90 5.13
N ALA A 36 0.63 -3.42 4.17
CA ALA A 36 0.83 -2.18 3.44
C ALA A 36 -0.41 -1.30 3.60
N THR A 37 -0.22 -0.06 4.04
CA THR A 37 -1.30 0.91 4.25
C THR A 37 -1.15 2.08 3.28
N GLU A 38 -2.23 2.38 2.55
CA GLU A 38 -2.30 3.51 1.62
C GLU A 38 -3.00 4.69 2.29
N THR A 39 -2.36 5.87 2.21
CA THR A 39 -2.92 7.15 2.66
C THR A 39 -2.93 8.15 1.51
N ILE A 40 -4.09 8.71 1.21
CA ILE A 40 -4.28 9.78 0.23
C ILE A 40 -4.92 10.97 0.97
N GLY A 41 -4.37 12.18 0.79
CA GLY A 41 -4.89 13.38 1.45
C GLY A 41 -4.91 13.32 2.98
N GLY A 42 -4.05 12.50 3.58
CA GLY A 42 -3.98 12.29 5.03
C GLY A 42 -4.98 11.28 5.60
N SER A 43 -5.82 10.66 4.76
CA SER A 43 -6.76 9.60 5.18
C SER A 43 -6.34 8.25 4.62
N GLN A 44 -6.46 7.20 5.43
CA GLN A 44 -6.23 5.84 4.97
C GLN A 44 -7.32 5.44 3.96
N THR A 45 -6.92 5.13 2.73
CA THR A 45 -7.81 4.71 1.64
C THR A 45 -7.78 3.21 1.38
N GLY A 46 -6.68 2.56 1.79
CA GLY A 46 -6.50 1.13 1.60
C GLY A 46 -5.57 0.49 2.62
N LYS A 47 -5.77 -0.81 2.84
CA LYS A 47 -4.83 -1.67 3.56
C LYS A 47 -4.77 -3.05 2.93
N GLN A 48 -3.57 -3.59 2.82
CA GLN A 48 -3.30 -4.95 2.36
C GLN A 48 -2.61 -5.71 3.49
N ASN A 49 -3.07 -6.91 3.81
CA ASN A 49 -2.42 -7.81 4.76
C ASN A 49 -1.92 -9.05 4.02
N PHE A 50 -0.69 -9.48 4.32
CA PHE A 50 -0.03 -10.60 3.70
C PHE A 50 0.16 -11.73 4.72
N SER A 51 -0.10 -12.96 4.30
CA SER A 51 0.21 -14.17 5.08
C SER A 51 1.09 -15.09 4.26
N TYR A 52 2.04 -15.74 4.93
CA TYR A 52 3.05 -16.57 4.29
C TYR A 52 3.01 -18.00 4.82
N ASP A 53 3.31 -18.96 3.95
CA ASP A 53 3.64 -20.31 4.38
C ASP A 53 5.07 -20.40 4.94
N ARG A 54 5.45 -21.62 5.35
CA ARG A 54 6.79 -21.93 5.87
C ARG A 54 7.90 -21.76 4.82
N GLY A 55 7.56 -21.88 3.53
CA GLY A 55 8.48 -21.64 2.42
C GLY A 55 8.65 -20.17 2.08
N GLY A 56 7.87 -19.28 2.71
CA GLY A 56 7.91 -17.84 2.48
C GLY A 56 7.11 -17.38 1.27
N GLN A 57 6.25 -18.23 0.72
CA GLN A 57 5.33 -17.86 -0.35
C GLN A 57 4.10 -17.21 0.27
N VAL A 58 3.58 -16.17 -0.39
CA VAL A 58 2.30 -15.57 0.01
C VAL A 58 1.19 -16.59 -0.24
N VAL A 59 0.41 -16.88 0.79
CA VAL A 59 -0.73 -17.81 0.72
C VAL A 59 -2.08 -17.11 0.88
N ALA A 60 -2.08 -15.87 1.38
CA ALA A 60 -3.28 -15.05 1.42
C ALA A 60 -2.91 -13.57 1.35
N GLU A 61 -3.74 -12.82 0.62
CA GLU A 61 -3.73 -11.37 0.58
C GLU A 61 -5.17 -10.89 0.84
N THR A 62 -5.33 -10.02 1.83
CA THR A 62 -6.63 -9.39 2.10
C THR A 62 -6.55 -7.92 1.82
N PHE A 63 -7.30 -7.47 0.82
CA PHE A 63 -7.46 -6.06 0.47
C PHE A 63 -8.66 -5.49 1.21
N LEU A 64 -8.39 -4.63 2.19
CA LEU A 64 -9.38 -3.76 2.80
C LEU A 64 -9.30 -2.42 2.09
N SER A 65 -10.19 -2.20 1.14
CA SER A 65 -10.32 -0.89 0.51
C SER A 65 -11.51 -0.19 1.13
N LEU A 66 -11.25 0.96 1.74
CA LEU A 66 -12.28 1.80 2.34
C LEU A 66 -12.98 2.64 1.26
N ASP A 67 -12.30 2.88 0.13
CA ASP A 67 -12.83 3.56 -1.05
C ASP A 67 -12.50 2.73 -2.32
N ARG A 68 -13.30 1.72 -2.65
CA ARG A 68 -13.18 1.04 -3.96
C ARG A 68 -13.87 1.90 -5.03
N ILE A 69 -13.12 2.77 -5.69
CA ILE A 69 -13.24 2.99 -7.15
C ILE A 69 -11.82 3.13 -7.73
N LEU A 70 -11.62 2.38 -8.82
CA LEU A 70 -10.42 1.95 -9.54
C LEU A 70 -9.45 3.05 -10.02
N LEU A 71 -8.15 2.75 -10.06
CA LEU A 71 -7.29 3.19 -11.18
C LEU A 71 -6.25 2.10 -11.54
N LEU A 72 -6.56 1.33 -12.58
CA LEU A 72 -5.61 0.81 -13.56
C LEU A 72 -5.74 1.66 -14.82
#